data_AF-A0AAU7QU44-F1
#
_entry.id   AF-A0AAU7QU44-F1
#
_cell.length_a   1.000
_cell.length_b   1.000
_cell.length_c   1.000
_cell.angle_alpha   90.00
_cell.angle_beta   90.00
_cell.angle_gamma   90.00
#
_symmetry.space_group_name_H-M   'P 1'
#
loop_
_entity.id
_entity.type
_entity.pdbx_description
1 polymer ?
#
loop_
_entity_poly.entity_id
_entity_poly.type
_entity_poly.pdbx_seq_one_letter_code
_entity_poly.pdbx_strand_id
1 'polypeptide(L)'
;MNATSSRRLVSGGALYGRAAAWNPPPMTASTDPYLLRVLLWCGPCDVPMHPHPHGGERTYKCPLGCRKVPFSAEAVEAVTWTAAERRASVSAIAPPFRKSVLEQLLVKVVVRANTPDDLRFIWRT
;
A
#
# COMPACT_ATOMS: atom_id res chain seq x y z
N MET A 1 64.42 -22.04 28.06
CA MET A 1 63.64 -21.11 28.88
C MET A 1 62.69 -20.34 27.97
N ASN A 2 61.38 -20.49 28.23
CA ASN A 2 60.18 -19.66 27.91
C ASN A 2 60.02 -19.09 26.47
N ALA A 3 59.10 -19.58 25.63
CA ALA A 3 57.62 -19.53 25.64
C ALA A 3 57.02 -18.11 25.50
N THR A 4 56.17 -17.90 24.47
CA THR A 4 54.93 -17.05 24.38
C THR A 4 54.66 -16.74 22.89
N SER A 5 53.84 -17.49 22.14
CA SER A 5 52.38 -17.35 21.93
C SER A 5 51.87 -15.95 21.54
N SER A 6 51.39 -15.79 20.29
CA SER A 6 50.01 -15.32 20.03
C SER A 6 49.69 -15.21 18.55
N ARG A 7 48.72 -16.04 18.11
CA ARG A 7 47.83 -15.78 16.98
C ARG A 7 46.94 -14.58 17.31
N ARG A 8 46.73 -13.66 16.36
CA ARG A 8 45.43 -12.99 16.17
C ARG A 8 45.15 -12.76 14.69
N LEU A 9 44.24 -13.58 14.16
CA LEU A 9 43.30 -13.15 13.13
C LEU A 9 42.46 -12.02 13.73
N VAL A 10 42.31 -10.91 13.00
CA VAL A 10 41.18 -10.00 13.18
C VAL A 10 40.56 -9.77 11.81
N SER A 11 39.52 -10.53 11.58
CA SER A 11 38.41 -10.24 10.67
C SER A 11 37.69 -8.97 11.11
N GLY A 12 37.04 -8.29 10.17
CA GLY A 12 35.96 -7.35 10.46
C GLY A 12 36.16 -6.02 9.76
N GLY A 13 35.27 -5.56 8.91
CA GLY A 13 33.90 -5.98 8.67
C GLY A 13 33.28 -4.81 7.94
N ALA A 14 32.78 -5.09 6.74
CA ALA A 14 32.15 -4.08 5.91
C ALA A 14 31.03 -3.38 6.70
N LEU A 15 31.12 -2.05 6.74
CA LEU A 15 30.07 -1.16 7.24
C LEU A 15 28.91 -1.17 6.24
N TYR A 16 28.17 -2.27 6.17
CA TYR A 16 26.84 -2.26 5.60
C TYR A 16 25.90 -1.83 6.72
N GLY A 17 25.51 -0.55 6.67
CA GLY A 17 24.44 -0.02 7.48
C GLY A 17 23.26 -0.98 7.44
N ARG A 18 22.79 -1.39 8.63
CA ARG A 18 21.56 -2.16 8.78
C ARG A 18 20.43 -1.36 8.14
N ALA A 19 20.04 -1.73 6.92
CA ALA A 19 18.67 -1.52 6.51
C ALA A 19 17.81 -2.18 7.59
N ALA A 20 16.99 -1.40 8.29
CA ALA A 20 15.99 -1.97 9.18
C ALA A 20 15.18 -2.95 8.32
N ALA A 21 15.32 -4.24 8.59
CA ALA A 21 14.53 -5.25 7.91
C ALA A 21 13.08 -4.93 8.23
N TRP A 22 12.36 -4.43 7.24
CA TRP A 22 10.93 -4.24 7.34
C TRP A 22 10.35 -5.59 7.72
N ASN A 23 9.74 -5.67 8.91
CA ASN A 23 9.10 -6.88 9.40
C ASN A 23 7.58 -6.65 9.24
N PRO A 24 7.04 -6.82 8.04
CA PRO A 24 5.63 -6.56 7.80
C PRO A 24 4.77 -7.45 8.72
N PRO A 25 3.64 -6.93 9.24
CA PRO A 25 2.70 -7.77 9.93
C PRO A 25 2.24 -8.94 9.03
N PRO A 26 1.84 -10.07 9.61
CA PRO A 26 1.39 -11.22 8.82
C PRO A 26 0.26 -10.82 7.88
N MET A 27 0.40 -11.16 6.60
CA MET A 27 -0.62 -10.88 5.60
C MET A 27 -1.88 -11.68 5.93
N THR A 28 -3.03 -11.00 5.91
CA THR A 28 -4.33 -11.62 6.17
C THR A 28 -5.14 -11.66 4.88
N ALA A 29 -5.70 -12.83 4.56
CA ALA A 29 -6.63 -12.96 3.45
C ALA A 29 -7.91 -12.18 3.75
N SER A 30 -8.39 -11.40 2.78
CA SER A 30 -9.63 -10.63 2.89
C SER A 30 -10.67 -11.15 1.90
N THR A 31 -11.91 -11.24 2.39
CA THR A 31 -13.11 -11.48 1.58
C THR A 31 -13.86 -10.18 1.27
N ASP A 32 -13.35 -9.03 1.71
CA ASP A 32 -13.96 -7.73 1.40
C ASP A 32 -13.81 -7.48 -0.10
N PRO A 33 -14.93 -7.25 -0.82
CA PRO A 33 -14.82 -6.91 -2.23
C PRO A 33 -13.95 -5.66 -2.42
N TYR A 34 -14.08 -4.65 -1.56
CA TYR A 34 -13.48 -3.33 -1.76
C TYR A 34 -12.04 -3.27 -1.26
N LEU A 35 -11.06 -3.28 -2.18
CA LEU A 35 -9.63 -3.29 -1.83
C LEU A 35 -9.19 -2.01 -1.15
N LEU A 36 -9.81 -0.87 -1.49
CA LEU A 36 -9.46 0.46 -0.98
C LEU A 36 -10.44 0.95 0.09
N ARG A 37 -11.27 0.07 0.67
CA ARG A 37 -12.06 0.42 1.85
C ARG A 37 -11.10 1.00 2.91
N VAL A 38 -11.47 2.15 3.48
CA VAL A 38 -10.68 2.99 4.43
C VAL A 38 -9.36 3.58 3.90
N LEU A 39 -8.87 3.15 2.72
CA LEU A 39 -7.64 3.67 2.11
C LEU A 39 -7.89 4.76 1.06
N LEU A 40 -9.08 4.82 0.44
CA LEU A 40 -9.42 5.84 -0.55
C LEU A 40 -10.00 7.10 0.10
N TRP A 41 -9.46 8.27 -0.23
CA TRP A 41 -9.78 9.55 0.37
C TRP A 41 -10.18 10.58 -0.69
N CYS A 42 -11.16 11.41 -0.36
CA CYS A 42 -11.61 12.49 -1.21
C CYS A 42 -10.69 13.70 -1.05
N GLY A 43 -9.92 14.06 -2.08
CA GLY A 43 -9.01 15.21 -2.01
C GLY A 43 -9.63 16.54 -1.57
N PRO A 44 -10.82 16.94 -2.09
CA PRO A 44 -11.44 18.22 -1.71
C PRO A 44 -11.81 18.39 -0.24
N CYS A 45 -12.26 17.33 0.44
CA CYS A 45 -12.74 17.41 1.83
C CYS A 45 -11.94 16.56 2.82
N ASP A 46 -10.88 15.90 2.34
CA ASP A 46 -9.99 15.00 3.09
C ASP A 46 -10.72 14.01 4.00
N VAL A 47 -11.83 13.43 3.51
CA VAL A 47 -12.55 12.35 4.22
C VAL A 47 -12.42 11.03 3.46
N PRO A 48 -12.45 9.89 4.18
CA PRO A 48 -12.47 8.58 3.54
C PRO A 48 -13.73 8.42 2.68
N MET A 49 -13.53 7.94 1.46
CA MET A 49 -14.61 7.55 0.57
C MET A 49 -15.15 6.19 1.02
N HIS A 50 -16.46 5.99 0.87
CA HIS A 50 -17.11 4.76 1.28
C HIS A 50 -17.57 3.95 0.04
N PRO A 51 -17.61 2.61 0.16
CA PRO A 51 -18.27 1.77 -0.83
C PRO A 51 -19.72 2.17 -1.05
N HIS A 52 -20.12 2.34 -2.31
CA HIS A 52 -21.46 2.77 -2.70
C HIS A 52 -21.90 2.00 -3.95
N PRO A 53 -22.46 0.80 -3.83
CA PRO A 53 -22.93 0.05 -4.99
C PRO A 53 -23.90 0.89 -5.84
N HIS A 54 -23.65 1.01 -7.13
CA HIS A 54 -24.47 1.84 -8.03
C HIS A 54 -24.56 1.18 -9.41
N GLY A 55 -25.78 1.04 -9.95
CA GLY A 55 -25.97 0.44 -11.27
C GLY A 55 -25.56 -1.03 -11.40
N GLY A 56 -25.51 -1.78 -10.29
CA GLY A 56 -25.00 -3.16 -10.28
C GLY A 56 -23.47 -3.25 -10.21
N GLU A 57 -22.78 -2.11 -10.24
CA GLU A 57 -21.32 -2.02 -10.15
C GLU A 57 -20.86 -1.65 -8.74
N ARG A 58 -19.62 -1.99 -8.46
CA ARG A 58 -18.92 -1.55 -7.26
C ARG A 58 -18.35 -0.17 -7.48
N THR A 59 -18.70 0.77 -6.61
CA THR A 59 -18.16 2.12 -6.70
C THR A 59 -17.76 2.68 -5.33
N TYR A 60 -17.00 3.76 -5.34
CA TYR A 60 -16.69 4.58 -4.17
C TYR A 60 -17.35 5.95 -4.28
N LYS A 61 -17.90 6.47 -3.18
CA LYS A 61 -18.51 7.79 -3.13
C LYS A 61 -18.00 8.60 -1.93
N CYS A 62 -17.90 9.92 -2.13
CA CYS A 62 -17.63 10.83 -1.03
C CYS A 62 -18.91 10.98 -0.18
N PRO A 63 -18.84 10.78 1.15
CA PRO A 63 -20.01 10.92 2.03
C PRO A 63 -20.52 12.36 2.12
N LEU A 64 -19.65 13.36 1.93
CA LEU A 64 -20.00 14.78 2.05
C LEU A 64 -20.52 15.42 0.74
N GLY A 65 -20.68 14.63 -0.33
CA GLY A 65 -21.25 15.13 -1.58
C GLY A 65 -20.31 15.98 -2.45
N CYS A 66 -19.03 16.13 -2.10
CA CYS A 66 -18.05 16.85 -2.94
C CYS A 66 -17.92 16.27 -4.35
N ARG A 67 -18.19 14.97 -4.49
CA ARG A 67 -18.14 14.23 -5.76
C ARG A 67 -19.54 13.66 -6.03
N LYS A 68 -20.25 14.29 -6.96
CA LYS A 68 -21.64 13.92 -7.32
C LYS A 68 -21.71 12.54 -8.00
N VAL A 69 -20.72 12.26 -8.84
CA VAL A 69 -20.60 11.00 -9.59
C VAL A 69 -19.76 10.00 -8.77
N PRO A 70 -20.24 8.76 -8.58
CA PRO A 70 -19.46 7.71 -7.95
C PRO A 70 -18.28 7.27 -8.82
N PHE A 71 -17.20 6.78 -8.19
CA PHE A 71 -16.01 6.30 -8.87
C PHE A 71 -16.04 4.78 -9.01
N SER A 72 -15.84 4.26 -10.21
CA SER A 72 -15.70 2.81 -10.43
C SER A 72 -14.61 2.26 -9.52
N ALA A 73 -14.97 1.30 -8.66
CA ALA A 73 -14.03 0.67 -7.74
C ALA A 73 -12.98 -0.11 -8.51
N GLU A 74 -13.37 -0.82 -9.56
CA GLU A 74 -12.46 -1.57 -10.42
C GLU A 74 -11.37 -0.66 -11.01
N ALA A 75 -11.76 0.49 -11.58
CA ALA A 75 -10.81 1.41 -12.20
C ALA A 75 -9.79 1.97 -11.19
N VAL A 76 -10.25 2.49 -10.04
CA VAL A 76 -9.33 3.07 -9.05
C VAL A 76 -8.46 2.01 -8.36
N GLU A 77 -9.00 0.80 -8.17
CA GLU A 77 -8.27 -0.33 -7.58
C GLU A 77 -7.19 -0.85 -8.51
N ALA A 78 -7.49 -0.97 -9.81
CA ALA A 78 -6.50 -1.37 -10.82
C ALA A 78 -5.33 -0.39 -10.87
N VAL A 79 -5.61 0.91 -10.95
CA VAL A 79 -4.56 1.95 -10.96
C VAL A 79 -3.72 1.90 -9.68
N THR A 80 -4.37 1.72 -8.53
CA THR A 80 -3.66 1.62 -7.25
C THR A 80 -2.78 0.37 -7.16
N TRP A 81 -3.29 -0.77 -7.64
CA TRP A 81 -2.53 -2.02 -7.65
C TRP A 81 -1.30 -1.92 -8.56
N THR A 82 -1.46 -1.37 -9.77
CA THR A 82 -0.33 -1.11 -10.67
C THR A 82 0.71 -0.18 -10.04
N ALA A 83 0.30 0.83 -9.27
CA ALA A 83 1.22 1.69 -8.54
C ALA A 83 1.97 0.92 -7.43
N ALA A 84 1.28 0.02 -6.71
CA ALA A 84 1.89 -0.83 -5.69
C ALA A 84 2.91 -1.82 -6.28
N GLU A 85 2.60 -2.43 -7.43
CA GLU A 85 3.50 -3.32 -8.16
C GLU A 85 4.81 -2.62 -8.53
N ARG A 86 4.72 -1.39 -9.05
CA ARG A 86 5.89 -0.55 -9.37
C ARG A 86 6.70 -0.15 -8.14
N ARG A 87 6.06 -0.04 -6.97
CA ARG A 87 6.71 0.40 -5.73
C ARG A 87 7.45 -0.72 -4.99
N ALA A 88 6.91 -1.94 -5.00
CA ALA A 88 7.33 -3.00 -4.07
C ALA A 88 7.39 -4.43 -4.65
N SER A 89 7.46 -4.63 -5.97
CA SER A 89 7.58 -5.96 -6.61
C SER A 89 6.55 -7.00 -6.09
N VAL A 90 5.29 -6.58 -5.92
CA VAL A 90 4.19 -7.37 -5.34
C VAL A 90 3.32 -8.10 -6.38
N SER A 91 3.82 -8.29 -7.61
CA SER A 91 3.04 -8.87 -8.73
C SER A 91 2.59 -10.32 -8.49
N ALA A 92 3.32 -11.08 -7.68
CA ALA A 92 3.00 -12.48 -7.36
C ALA A 92 1.96 -12.63 -6.22
N ILE A 93 1.46 -11.53 -5.65
CA ILE A 93 0.51 -11.59 -4.54
C ILE A 93 -0.87 -12.03 -5.04
N ALA A 94 -1.36 -13.14 -4.48
CA ALA A 94 -2.67 -13.69 -4.80
C ALA A 94 -3.80 -12.72 -4.40
N PRO A 95 -4.92 -12.67 -5.16
CA PRO A 95 -6.01 -11.70 -4.94
C PRO A 95 -6.50 -11.56 -3.49
N PRO A 96 -6.68 -12.64 -2.70
CA PRO A 96 -7.17 -12.51 -1.32
C PRO A 96 -6.25 -11.70 -0.40
N PHE A 97 -4.95 -11.62 -0.66
CA PHE A 97 -3.99 -10.93 0.20
C PHE A 97 -3.71 -9.48 -0.23
N ARG A 98 -4.22 -9.06 -1.40
CA ARG A 98 -3.92 -7.74 -1.97
C ARG A 98 -4.30 -6.60 -1.05
N LYS A 99 -5.44 -6.70 -0.35
CA LYS A 99 -5.87 -5.68 0.61
C LYS A 99 -4.86 -5.48 1.73
N SER A 100 -4.40 -6.58 2.34
CA SER A 100 -3.42 -6.53 3.42
C SER A 100 -2.10 -5.91 2.95
N VAL A 101 -1.65 -6.26 1.73
CA VAL A 101 -0.47 -5.63 1.13
C VAL A 101 -0.67 -4.12 0.93
N LEU A 102 -1.82 -3.69 0.42
CA LEU A 102 -2.10 -2.27 0.25
C LEU A 102 -2.15 -1.53 1.58
N GLU A 103 -2.74 -2.10 2.63
CA GLU A 103 -2.77 -1.51 3.98
C GLU A 103 -1.37 -1.37 4.59
N GLN A 104 -0.45 -2.28 4.26
CA GLN A 104 0.94 -2.23 4.69
C GLN A 104 1.81 -1.25 3.89
N LEU A 105 1.50 -1.03 2.60
CA LEU A 105 2.24 -0.12 1.73
C LEU A 105 1.72 1.31 1.78
N LEU A 106 0.41 1.52 1.97
CA LEU A 106 -0.24 2.81 1.83
C LEU A 106 -0.66 3.38 3.19
N VAL A 107 -0.47 4.70 3.33
CA VAL A 107 -1.17 5.50 4.34
C VAL A 107 -2.56 5.84 3.82
N LYS A 108 -2.66 6.41 2.61
CA LYS A 108 -3.91 6.69 1.90
C LYS A 108 -3.70 6.92 0.41
N VAL A 109 -4.77 6.77 -0.36
CA VAL A 109 -4.88 7.14 -1.77
C VAL A 109 -5.85 8.31 -1.89
N VAL A 110 -5.40 9.43 -2.44
CA VAL A 110 -6.20 10.65 -2.52
C VAL A 110 -6.65 10.87 -3.97
N VAL A 111 -7.96 10.93 -4.18
CA VAL A 111 -8.54 11.29 -5.48
C VAL A 111 -8.43 12.80 -5.66
N ARG A 112 -7.74 13.27 -6.72
CA ARG A 112 -7.56 14.71 -7.00
C ARG A 112 -8.60 15.23 -7.98
N ALA A 113 -8.63 14.76 -9.22
CA ALA A 113 -9.64 15.15 -10.20
C ALA A 113 -10.89 14.24 -10.18
N ASN A 114 -11.84 14.48 -11.10
CA ASN A 114 -13.04 13.64 -11.29
C ASN A 114 -12.78 12.43 -12.19
N THR A 115 -11.54 11.96 -12.26
CA THR A 115 -11.11 10.86 -13.11
C THR A 115 -10.39 9.79 -12.26
N PRO A 116 -10.53 8.49 -12.59
CA PRO A 116 -10.01 7.39 -11.76
C PRO A 116 -8.48 7.26 -11.78
N ASP A 117 -7.82 7.93 -12.72
CA ASP A 117 -6.38 7.91 -13.00
C ASP A 117 -5.60 9.05 -12.31
N ASP A 118 -6.26 10.16 -11.95
CA ASP A 118 -5.63 11.22 -11.15
C ASP A 118 -5.69 10.94 -9.64
N LEU A 119 -4.84 9.99 -9.24
CA LEU A 119 -4.65 9.58 -7.86
C LEU A 119 -3.30 10.06 -7.33
N ARG A 120 -3.29 10.51 -6.06
CA ARG A 120 -2.07 10.74 -5.29
C ARG A 120 -1.91 9.65 -4.25
N PHE A 121 -0.79 8.94 -4.31
CA PHE A 121 -0.45 7.89 -3.35
C PHE A 121 0.40 8.44 -2.22
N ILE A 122 0.01 8.17 -0.98
CA ILE A 122 0.80 8.44 0.21
C ILE A 122 1.27 7.09 0.76
N TRP A 123 2.57 6.82 0.61
CA TRP A 123 3.18 5.55 0.98
C TRP A 123 3.66 5.56 2.44
N ARG A 124 3.65 4.39 3.06
CA ARG A 124 4.37 4.13 4.31
C ARG A 124 5.86 3.98 3.97
N THR A 125 6.72 4.64 4.74
CA THR A 125 8.19 4.62 4.59
C THR A 125 8.81 3.49 5.38
#